data_AF-A0A364NWJ4-F1
#
_entry.id   AF-A0A364NWJ4-F1
#
_cell.length_a   1.000
_cell.length_b   1.000
_cell.length_c   1.000
_cell.angle_alpha   90.00
_cell.angle_beta   90.00
_cell.angle_gamma   90.00
#
_symmetry.space_group_name_H-M   'P 1'
#
loop_
_entity.id
_entity.type
_entity.pdbx_description
1 polymer ?
#
loop_
_entity_poly.entity_id
_entity_poly.type
_entity_poly.pdbx_seq_one_letter_code
_entity_poly.pdbx_strand_id
1 'polypeptide(L)'
;MLQRSKMLWNPNQRTSAMSTAAFEQITAATKANAEALTQSGNAAIAGFQELAKAYQALATKNAEKLTSSIQALATVKSPEEFVSLQQKLVKEAVDAAVADSTKIAELTTSVFNAAFEPVKKQVEAVQKSVKK
;
A
#
# COMPACT_ATOMS: atom_id res chain seq x y z
N MET A 1 -70.08 17.08 5.61
CA MET A 1 -68.93 16.49 4.89
C MET A 1 -67.69 17.40 4.86
N LEU A 2 -67.31 18.09 5.95
CA LEU A 2 -66.14 19.02 5.93
C LEU A 2 -65.24 18.99 7.17
N GLN A 3 -65.33 17.97 8.04
CA GLN A 3 -64.46 17.86 9.23
C GLN A 3 -63.48 16.68 9.22
N ARG A 4 -63.57 15.75 8.26
CA ARG A 4 -62.65 14.59 8.19
C ARG A 4 -61.40 14.82 7.34
N SER A 5 -61.36 15.87 6.51
CA SER A 5 -60.23 16.13 5.59
C SER A 5 -59.02 16.81 6.26
N LYS A 6 -59.18 17.36 7.48
CA LYS A 6 -58.07 17.97 8.24
C LYS A 6 -57.34 17.01 9.18
N MET A 7 -57.76 15.74 9.23
CA MET A 7 -57.21 14.76 10.17
C MET A 7 -56.05 13.91 9.58
N LEU A 8 -55.73 14.11 8.29
CA LEU A 8 -54.69 13.34 7.58
C LEU A 8 -53.45 14.18 7.20
N TRP A 9 -53.38 15.44 7.63
CA TRP A 9 -52.20 16.26 7.42
C TRP A 9 -51.60 16.65 8.77
N ASN A 10 -50.66 15.83 9.24
CA ASN A 10 -49.75 16.17 10.34
C ASN A 10 -48.40 16.59 9.73
N PRO A 11 -48.06 17.89 9.67
CA PRO A 11 -46.80 18.36 9.09
C PRO A 11 -45.57 17.79 9.83
N ASN A 12 -45.72 17.42 11.11
CA ASN A 12 -44.68 16.77 11.91
C ASN A 12 -44.34 15.33 11.47
N GLN A 13 -45.09 14.74 10.53
CA GLN A 13 -44.73 13.45 9.91
C GLN A 13 -44.00 13.60 8.56
N ARG A 14 -43.95 14.81 7.97
CA ARG A 14 -43.24 15.08 6.70
C ARG A 14 -41.99 15.95 6.85
N THR A 15 -41.79 16.63 7.97
CA THR A 15 -40.54 17.30 8.26
C THR A 15 -39.62 16.36 9.05
N SER A 16 -39.18 15.31 8.37
CA SER A 16 -37.93 14.62 8.68
C SER A 16 -36.77 15.57 8.43
N ALA A 17 -36.61 16.59 9.28
CA ALA A 17 -35.28 17.12 9.50
C ALA A 17 -34.46 15.94 9.99
N MET A 18 -33.29 15.68 9.41
CA MET A 18 -32.35 14.74 10.01
C MET A 18 -32.33 14.97 11.52
N SER A 19 -32.58 13.93 12.31
CA SER A 19 -32.45 14.05 13.76
C SER A 19 -31.01 14.50 14.06
N THR A 20 -30.80 15.23 15.15
CA THR A 20 -29.45 15.67 15.56
C THR A 20 -28.49 14.48 15.62
N ALA A 21 -28.98 13.32 16.06
CA ALA A 21 -28.25 12.05 16.03
C ALA A 21 -27.88 11.57 14.61
N ALA A 22 -28.79 11.69 13.63
CA ALA A 22 -28.48 11.38 12.24
C ALA A 22 -27.43 12.35 11.66
N PHE A 23 -27.51 13.63 12.01
CA PHE A 23 -26.53 14.63 11.58
C PHE A 23 -25.13 14.39 12.18
N GLU A 24 -25.08 14.03 13.47
CA GLU A 24 -23.84 13.63 14.15
C GLU A 24 -23.22 12.37 13.52
N GLN A 25 -24.04 11.38 13.17
CA GLN A 25 -23.57 10.17 12.48
C GLN A 25 -23.00 10.47 11.09
N ILE A 26 -23.67 11.31 10.30
CA ILE A 26 -23.16 11.71 8.97
C ILE A 26 -21.85 12.49 9.10
N THR A 27 -21.76 13.40 10.06
CA THR A 27 -20.53 14.16 10.32
C THR A 27 -19.39 13.23 10.74
N ALA A 28 -19.65 12.29 11.65
CA ALA A 28 -18.67 11.31 12.10
C ALA A 28 -18.21 10.37 10.97
N ALA A 29 -19.14 9.88 10.14
CA ALA A 29 -18.82 9.06 8.98
C ALA A 29 -17.99 9.82 7.94
N THR A 30 -18.31 11.08 7.69
CA THR A 30 -17.55 11.96 6.78
C THR A 30 -16.12 12.15 7.26
N LYS A 31 -15.94 12.41 8.56
CA LYS A 31 -14.62 12.55 9.18
C LYS A 31 -13.81 11.25 9.11
N ALA A 32 -14.42 10.11 9.48
CA ALA A 32 -13.75 8.81 9.43
C ALA A 32 -13.33 8.42 8.01
N ASN A 33 -14.14 8.72 6.99
CA ASN A 33 -13.78 8.51 5.59
C ASN A 33 -12.58 9.38 5.18
N ALA A 34 -12.56 10.65 5.59
CA ALA A 34 -11.44 11.55 5.31
C ALA A 34 -10.14 11.05 5.98
N GLU A 35 -10.22 10.63 7.25
CA GLU A 35 -9.08 10.05 7.98
C GLU A 35 -8.57 8.77 7.30
N ALA A 36 -9.46 7.89 6.85
CA ALA A 36 -9.07 6.67 6.13
C ALA A 36 -8.33 6.99 4.81
N LEU A 37 -8.81 7.98 4.05
CA LEU A 37 -8.13 8.42 2.82
C LEU A 37 -6.77 9.05 3.10
N THR A 38 -6.66 9.89 4.13
CA THR A 38 -5.37 10.46 4.55
C THR A 38 -4.39 9.38 4.99
N GLN A 39 -4.83 8.41 5.79
CA GLN A 39 -3.99 7.28 6.21
C GLN A 39 -3.54 6.44 5.00
N SER A 40 -4.42 6.21 4.04
CA SER A 40 -4.11 5.50 2.79
C SER A 40 -3.06 6.24 1.97
N GLY A 41 -3.20 7.56 1.83
CA GLY A 41 -2.23 8.41 1.13
C GLY A 41 -0.86 8.41 1.81
N ASN A 42 -0.82 8.54 3.13
CA ASN A 42 0.42 8.47 3.91
C ASN A 42 1.10 7.11 3.77
N ALA A 43 0.32 6.02 3.81
CA ALA A 43 0.83 4.66 3.63
C ALA A 43 1.41 4.45 2.22
N ALA A 44 0.73 4.94 1.18
CA ALA A 44 1.25 4.90 -0.18
C ALA A 44 2.58 5.66 -0.31
N ILE A 45 2.66 6.88 0.24
CA ILE A 45 3.91 7.68 0.23
C ILE A 45 5.04 6.94 0.93
N ALA A 46 4.80 6.38 2.13
CA ALA A 46 5.79 5.60 2.86
C ALA A 46 6.27 4.38 2.05
N GLY A 47 5.33 3.65 1.43
CA GLY A 47 5.66 2.52 0.56
C GLY A 47 6.51 2.90 -0.64
N PHE A 48 6.22 4.03 -1.29
CA PHE A 48 7.06 4.56 -2.38
C PHE A 48 8.47 4.93 -1.91
N GLN A 49 8.60 5.50 -0.71
CA GLN A 49 9.91 5.80 -0.12
C GLN A 49 10.71 4.52 0.15
N GLU A 50 10.07 3.44 0.61
CA GLU A 50 10.71 2.14 0.80
C GLU A 50 11.17 1.52 -0.52
N LEU A 51 10.33 1.57 -1.56
CA LEU A 51 10.72 1.14 -2.91
C LEU A 51 11.93 1.92 -3.41
N ALA A 52 11.92 3.25 -3.28
CA ALA A 52 13.05 4.09 -3.68
C ALA A 52 14.35 3.72 -2.94
N LYS A 53 14.28 3.48 -1.62
CA LYS A 53 15.42 3.00 -0.83
C LYS A 53 15.93 1.64 -1.31
N ALA A 54 15.04 0.72 -1.66
CA ALA A 54 15.41 -0.59 -2.18
C ALA A 54 16.16 -0.48 -3.51
N TYR A 55 15.71 0.38 -4.43
CA TYR A 55 16.43 0.66 -5.68
C TYR A 55 17.79 1.28 -5.43
N GLN A 56 17.90 2.22 -4.49
CA GLN A 56 19.18 2.83 -4.15
C GLN A 56 20.17 1.81 -3.59
N ALA A 57 19.71 0.93 -2.68
CA ALA A 57 20.53 -0.15 -2.15
C ALA A 57 21.01 -1.12 -3.25
N LEU A 58 20.15 -1.42 -4.22
CA LEU A 58 20.51 -2.24 -5.38
C LEU A 58 21.58 -1.58 -6.26
N ALA A 59 21.49 -0.27 -6.49
CA ALA A 59 22.50 0.49 -7.22
C ALA A 59 23.87 0.45 -6.51
N THR A 60 23.90 0.68 -5.19
CA THR A 60 25.13 0.58 -4.39
C THR A 60 25.75 -0.81 -4.45
N LYS A 61 24.94 -1.86 -4.22
CA LYS A 61 25.35 -3.26 -4.31
C LYS A 61 25.95 -3.59 -5.68
N ASN A 62 25.34 -3.11 -6.76
CA ASN A 62 25.84 -3.36 -8.12
C ASN A 62 27.18 -2.67 -8.39
N ALA A 63 27.39 -1.46 -7.87
CA ALA A 63 28.66 -0.76 -7.97
C ALA A 63 29.79 -1.52 -7.25
N GLU A 64 29.53 -1.97 -6.01
CA GLU A 64 30.47 -2.81 -5.25
C GLU A 64 30.77 -4.12 -5.98
N LYS A 65 29.74 -4.77 -6.52
CA LYS A 65 29.89 -6.03 -7.26
C LYS A 65 30.73 -5.84 -8.51
N LEU A 66 30.57 -4.75 -9.25
CA LEU A 66 31.39 -4.43 -10.41
C LEU A 66 32.87 -4.27 -10.02
N THR A 67 33.17 -3.48 -8.99
CA THR A 67 34.54 -3.30 -8.49
C THR A 67 35.15 -4.64 -8.08
N SER A 68 34.42 -5.47 -7.34
CA SER A 68 34.88 -6.79 -6.92
C SER A 68 35.14 -7.72 -8.11
N SER A 69 34.31 -7.65 -9.16
CA SER A 69 34.46 -8.47 -10.37
C SER A 69 35.71 -8.07 -11.15
N ILE A 70 36.00 -6.77 -11.26
CA ILE A 70 37.23 -6.26 -11.90
C ILE A 70 38.46 -6.75 -11.13
N GLN A 71 38.44 -6.65 -9.80
CA GLN A 71 39.54 -7.14 -8.97
C GLN A 71 39.74 -8.65 -9.12
N ALA A 72 38.64 -9.42 -9.14
CA ALA A 72 38.69 -10.86 -9.32
C ALA A 72 39.24 -11.25 -10.71
N LEU A 73 38.89 -10.51 -11.76
CA LEU A 73 39.44 -10.73 -13.10
C LEU A 73 40.95 -10.42 -13.16
N ALA A 74 41.41 -9.40 -12.44
CA ALA A 74 42.82 -9.00 -12.42
C ALA A 74 43.75 -10.04 -11.75
N THR A 75 43.21 -10.97 -10.95
CA THR A 75 43.99 -11.99 -10.25
C THR A 75 44.07 -13.32 -11.00
N VAL A 76 43.34 -13.48 -12.09
CA VAL A 76 43.32 -14.71 -12.92
C VAL A 76 44.64 -14.89 -13.65
N LYS A 77 45.22 -16.10 -13.57
CA LYS A 77 46.52 -16.45 -14.16
C LYS A 77 46.45 -17.57 -15.20
N SER A 78 45.31 -18.25 -15.33
CA SER A 78 45.12 -19.35 -16.27
C SER A 78 43.70 -19.38 -16.89
N PRO A 79 43.52 -20.05 -18.05
CA PRO A 79 42.19 -20.25 -18.64
C PRO A 79 41.21 -21.01 -17.73
N GLU A 80 41.70 -21.95 -16.92
CA GLU A 80 40.87 -22.72 -15.97
C GLU A 80 40.34 -21.83 -14.84
N GLU A 81 41.19 -20.95 -14.30
CA GLU A 81 40.78 -19.94 -13.30
C GLU A 81 39.76 -18.96 -13.89
N PHE A 82 39.92 -18.58 -15.16
CA PHE A 82 38.96 -17.71 -15.85
C PHE A 82 37.57 -18.36 -15.96
N VAL A 83 37.49 -19.62 -16.40
CA VAL A 83 36.22 -20.34 -16.54
C VAL A 83 35.54 -20.51 -15.18
N SER A 84 36.31 -20.86 -14.14
CA SER A 84 35.80 -20.95 -12.77
C SER A 84 35.24 -19.61 -12.27
N LEU A 85 35.96 -18.52 -12.50
CA LEU A 85 35.50 -17.17 -12.14
C LEU A 85 34.22 -16.80 -12.89
N GLN A 86 34.14 -17.07 -14.20
CA GLN A 86 32.96 -16.79 -15.00
C GLN A 86 31.73 -17.56 -14.48
N GLN A 87 31.87 -18.84 -14.15
CA GLN A 87 30.80 -19.65 -13.56
C GLN A 87 30.33 -19.07 -12.21
N LYS A 88 31.28 -18.68 -11.35
CA LYS A 88 30.99 -18.04 -10.07
C LYS A 88 30.21 -16.73 -10.25
N LEU A 89 30.68 -15.84 -11.12
CA LEU A 89 30.03 -14.55 -11.38
C LEU A 89 28.60 -14.72 -11.93
N VAL A 90 28.40 -15.69 -12.84
CA VAL A 90 27.06 -16.03 -13.37
C VAL A 90 26.15 -16.53 -12.26
N LYS A 91 26.60 -17.47 -11.43
CA LYS A 91 25.82 -17.98 -10.30
C LYS A 91 25.43 -16.84 -9.35
N GLU A 92 26.38 -16.01 -8.94
CA GLU A 92 26.12 -14.86 -8.09
C GLU A 92 25.19 -13.83 -8.73
N ALA A 93 25.19 -13.69 -10.06
CA ALA A 93 24.28 -12.80 -10.77
C ALA A 93 22.85 -13.34 -10.73
N VAL A 94 22.66 -14.65 -10.94
CA VAL A 94 21.35 -15.30 -10.84
C VAL A 94 20.81 -15.24 -9.42
N ASP A 95 21.62 -15.61 -8.42
CA ASP A 95 21.22 -15.59 -7.01
C ASP A 95 20.82 -14.16 -6.58
N ALA A 96 21.58 -13.14 -7.01
CA ALA A 96 21.24 -11.74 -6.76
C ALA A 96 19.93 -11.34 -7.45
N ALA A 97 19.73 -11.69 -8.72
CA ALA A 97 18.53 -11.33 -9.47
C ALA A 97 17.26 -11.92 -8.84
N VAL A 98 17.31 -13.18 -8.38
CA VAL A 98 16.19 -13.83 -7.69
C VAL A 98 15.87 -13.13 -6.37
N ALA A 99 16.90 -12.86 -5.55
CA ALA A 99 16.71 -12.17 -4.27
C ALA A 99 16.15 -10.76 -4.45
N ASP A 100 16.70 -10.00 -5.38
CA ASP A 100 16.31 -8.61 -5.64
C ASP A 100 14.87 -8.55 -6.21
N SER A 101 14.51 -9.45 -7.13
CA SER A 101 13.14 -9.55 -7.66
C SER A 101 12.12 -9.90 -6.58
N THR A 102 12.47 -10.85 -5.69
CA THR A 102 11.62 -11.25 -4.57
C THR A 102 11.35 -10.06 -3.65
N LYS A 103 12.41 -9.32 -3.29
CA LYS A 103 12.30 -8.16 -2.41
C LYS A 103 11.45 -7.04 -3.02
N ILE A 104 11.59 -6.78 -4.32
CA ILE A 104 10.77 -5.78 -5.02
C ILE A 104 9.30 -6.22 -5.02
N ALA A 105 9.01 -7.48 -5.32
CA ALA A 105 7.65 -8.00 -5.32
C ALA A 105 6.97 -7.91 -3.94
N GLU A 106 7.70 -8.25 -2.87
CA GLU A 106 7.25 -8.10 -1.48
C GLU A 106 6.95 -6.64 -1.13
N LEU A 107 7.85 -5.72 -1.46
CA LEU A 107 7.66 -4.29 -1.20
C LEU A 107 6.45 -3.74 -1.97
N THR A 108 6.32 -4.06 -3.26
CA THR A 108 5.15 -3.65 -4.05
C THR A 108 3.84 -4.16 -3.46
N THR A 109 3.82 -5.41 -3.01
CA THR A 109 2.65 -6.00 -2.35
C THR A 109 2.35 -5.29 -1.02
N SER A 110 3.39 -4.97 -0.25
CA SER A 110 3.27 -4.22 1.01
C SER A 110 2.68 -2.83 0.79
N VAL A 111 3.17 -2.07 -0.21
CA VAL A 111 2.64 -0.74 -0.55
C VAL A 111 1.15 -0.82 -0.86
N PHE A 112 0.75 -1.78 -1.69
CA PHE A 112 -0.65 -1.97 -2.05
C PHE A 112 -1.50 -2.27 -0.82
N ASN A 113 -1.10 -3.24 0.00
CA ASN A 113 -1.83 -3.61 1.20
C ASN A 113 -1.94 -2.44 2.18
N ALA A 114 -0.84 -1.74 2.44
CA ALA A 114 -0.80 -0.61 3.36
C ALA A 114 -1.70 0.55 2.89
N ALA A 115 -1.76 0.80 1.57
CA ALA A 115 -2.60 1.83 0.99
C ALA A 115 -4.10 1.47 1.04
N PHE A 116 -4.47 0.19 0.91
CA PHE A 116 -5.88 -0.23 0.87
C PHE A 116 -6.48 -0.57 2.24
N GLU A 117 -5.65 -0.96 3.20
CA GLU A 117 -6.09 -1.41 4.52
C GLU A 117 -6.96 -0.36 5.27
N PRO A 118 -6.66 0.95 5.26
CA PRO A 118 -7.48 1.94 5.96
C PRO A 118 -8.90 2.05 5.37
N VAL A 119 -9.02 2.02 4.04
CA VAL A 119 -10.32 2.02 3.35
C VAL A 119 -11.09 0.73 3.66
N LYS A 120 -10.43 -0.42 3.64
CA LYS A 120 -11.04 -1.71 3.98
C LYS A 120 -11.62 -1.70 5.39
N LYS A 121 -10.84 -1.23 6.38
CA LYS A 121 -11.30 -1.09 7.77
C LYS A 121 -12.51 -0.17 7.89
N GLN A 122 -12.54 0.91 7.11
CA GLN A 122 -13.67 1.82 7.11
C GLN A 122 -14.94 1.18 6.54
N VAL A 123 -14.83 0.41 5.45
CA VAL A 123 -15.95 -0.36 4.89
C VAL A 123 -16.47 -1.37 5.93
N GLU A 124 -15.60 -2.09 6.61
CA GLU A 124 -15.99 -3.03 7.68
C GLU A 124 -16.68 -2.34 8.86
N ALA A 125 -16.22 -1.14 9.24
CA ALA A 125 -16.84 -0.34 10.31
C ALA A 125 -18.26 0.08 9.94
N VAL A 126 -18.49 0.55 8.71
CA VAL A 126 -19.82 0.91 8.20
C VAL A 126 -20.73 -0.33 8.12
N GLN A 127 -20.23 -1.48 7.67
CA GLN A 127 -21.03 -2.70 7.65
C GLN A 127 -21.48 -3.14 9.05
N LYS A 128 -20.65 -2.92 10.08
CA LYS A 128 -20.99 -3.22 11.47
C LYS A 128 -22.03 -2.25 12.05
N SER A 129 -22.02 -0.97 11.65
CA SER A 129 -23.00 0.01 12.12
C SER A 129 -24.39 -0.19 11.52
N VAL A 130 -24.49 -0.70 10.29
CA VAL A 130 -25.78 -1.02 9.62
C VAL A 130 -26.40 -2.32 10.13
N LYS A 131 -25.60 -3.24 10.67
CA LYS A 131 -26.06 -4.53 11.23
C LYS A 131 -26.47 -4.45 12.71
N LYS A 132 -26.28 -3.31 13.37
CA LYS A 132 -26.71 -3.04 14.75
C LYS A 132 -28.07 -2.36 14.76
#